data_AF-A0A7L4NTJ8-F1
#
_entry.id   AF-A0A7L4NTJ8-F1
#
_cell.length_a   1.000
_cell.length_b   1.000
_cell.length_c   1.000
_cell.angle_alpha   90.00
_cell.angle_beta   90.00
_cell.angle_gamma   90.00
#
_symmetry.space_group_name_H-M   'P 1'
#
loop_
_entity.id
_entity.type
_entity.pdbx_description
1 polymer ?
#
loop_
_entity_poly.entity_id
_entity_poly.type
_entity_poly.pdbx_seq_one_letter_code
_entity_poly.pdbx_strand_id
1 'polypeptide(L)'
;VKVLHGTPEFMAPEVVSFEPVDLSTDMWSVGVICYILLSGESPFQGDNDMETLSNITAARWDFEEETFSEISQQAKDFISQLLQKDPRHRLSSTGALLHPWLQQPQPSSPKVLSKERIRQFLARRKWQ
;
A
#
# COMPACT_ATOMS: atom_id res chain seq x y z
N VAL A 1 -19.22 18.55 11.71
CA VAL A 1 -18.44 17.35 12.06
C VAL A 1 -17.92 16.75 10.75
N LYS A 2 -16.61 16.84 10.46
CA LYS A 2 -16.03 16.16 9.29
C LYS A 2 -15.79 14.72 9.69
N VAL A 3 -16.70 13.83 9.28
CA VAL A 3 -16.57 12.40 9.51
C VAL A 3 -15.66 11.84 8.41
N LEU A 4 -14.51 11.30 8.80
CA LEU A 4 -13.67 10.46 7.94
C LEU A 4 -14.49 9.23 7.57
N HIS A 5 -15.12 9.25 6.39
CA HIS A 5 -15.78 8.07 5.82
C HIS A 5 -14.74 7.35 4.96
N GLY A 6 -14.33 6.15 5.37
CA GLY A 6 -13.38 5.31 4.65
C GLY A 6 -12.76 4.25 5.56
N THR A 7 -12.12 3.24 4.98
CA THR A 7 -11.27 2.33 5.77
C THR A 7 -9.93 3.04 5.99
N PRO A 8 -9.55 3.41 7.22
CA PRO A 8 -8.44 4.33 7.51
C PRO A 8 -7.11 3.89 6.92
N GLU A 9 -6.87 2.58 6.82
CA GLU A 9 -5.64 1.99 6.29
C GLU A 9 -5.26 2.38 4.85
N PHE A 10 -6.22 2.87 4.03
CA PHE A 10 -5.94 3.32 2.65
C PHE A 10 -5.70 4.82 2.52
N MET A 11 -5.90 5.57 3.60
CA MET A 11 -5.82 7.03 3.58
C MET A 11 -4.36 7.48 3.59
N ALA A 12 -4.05 8.50 2.80
CA ALA A 12 -2.72 9.09 2.78
C ALA A 12 -2.46 9.95 4.04
N PRO A 13 -1.19 10.16 4.45
CA PRO A 13 -0.85 10.94 5.64
C PRO A 13 -1.41 12.37 5.64
N GLU A 14 -1.45 13.02 4.47
CA GLU A 14 -2.00 14.37 4.30
C GLU A 14 -3.53 14.40 4.48
N VAL A 15 -4.23 13.31 4.12
CA VAL A 15 -5.69 13.19 4.33
C VAL A 15 -6.00 13.09 5.82
N VAL A 16 -5.23 12.27 6.55
CA VAL A 16 -5.35 12.12 8.01
C VAL A 16 -5.00 13.45 8.72
N SER A 17 -4.03 14.18 8.19
CA SER A 17 -3.55 15.45 8.75
C SER A 17 -4.38 16.67 8.32
N PHE A 18 -5.43 16.49 7.51
CA PHE A 18 -6.24 17.56 6.91
C PHE A 18 -5.41 18.59 6.11
N GLU A 19 -4.33 18.13 5.50
CA GLU A 19 -3.48 18.91 4.58
C GLU A 19 -4.06 18.89 3.15
N PRO A 20 -3.59 19.78 2.25
CA PRO A 20 -4.02 19.77 0.85
C PRO A 20 -3.75 18.42 0.17
N VAL A 21 -4.75 17.94 -0.57
CA VAL A 21 -4.67 16.70 -1.36
C VAL A 21 -4.43 17.01 -2.83
N ASP A 22 -3.80 16.09 -3.54
CA ASP A 22 -3.56 16.17 -4.98
C ASP A 22 -3.57 14.78 -5.64
N LEU A 23 -3.14 14.68 -6.90
CA LEU A 23 -3.10 13.40 -7.62
C LEU A 23 -2.14 12.37 -6.98
N SER A 24 -1.13 12.81 -6.22
CA SER A 24 -0.21 11.92 -5.52
C SER A 24 -0.82 11.34 -4.24
N THR A 25 -1.95 11.89 -3.76
CA THR A 25 -2.77 11.27 -2.71
C THR A 25 -3.32 9.91 -3.17
N ASP A 26 -3.78 9.80 -4.41
CA ASP A 26 -4.25 8.52 -4.97
C ASP A 26 -3.10 7.52 -5.12
N MET A 27 -1.89 8.00 -5.42
CA MET A 27 -0.70 7.14 -5.58
C MET A 27 -0.30 6.45 -4.27
N TRP A 28 -0.59 7.06 -3.11
CA TRP A 28 -0.45 6.37 -1.82
C TRP A 28 -1.37 5.15 -1.73
N SER A 29 -2.65 5.31 -2.06
CA SER A 29 -3.62 4.21 -2.05
C SER A 29 -3.23 3.11 -3.04
N VAL A 30 -2.64 3.45 -4.19
CA VAL A 30 -2.05 2.46 -5.11
C VAL A 30 -0.93 1.66 -4.42
N GLY A 31 -0.02 2.32 -3.70
CA GLY A 31 1.02 1.66 -2.92
C GLY A 31 0.47 0.69 -1.89
N VAL A 32 -0.55 1.11 -1.13
CA VAL A 32 -1.24 0.26 -0.13
C VAL A 32 -1.87 -0.96 -0.79
N ILE A 33 -2.59 -0.77 -1.90
CA ILE A 33 -3.21 -1.87 -2.63
C ILE A 33 -2.16 -2.83 -3.19
N CYS A 34 -1.07 -2.33 -3.77
CA CYS A 34 0.02 -3.17 -4.26
C CYS A 34 0.64 -4.02 -3.14
N TYR A 35 0.87 -3.43 -1.97
CA TYR A 35 1.34 -4.17 -0.80
C TYR A 35 0.38 -5.32 -0.46
N ILE A 36 -0.91 -5.03 -0.28
CA ILE A 36 -1.94 -6.03 0.06
C ILE A 36 -2.06 -7.12 -1.00
N LEU A 37 -1.96 -6.80 -2.28
CA LEU A 37 -2.05 -7.79 -3.36
C LEU A 37 -0.87 -8.77 -3.36
N LEU A 38 0.31 -8.33 -2.92
CA LEU A 38 1.53 -9.15 -2.90
C LEU A 38 1.70 -9.90 -1.57
N SER A 39 1.26 -9.32 -0.44
CA SER A 39 1.42 -9.89 0.89
C SER A 39 0.17 -10.60 1.42
N GLY A 40 -1.00 -10.11 1.03
CA GLY A 40 -2.27 -10.43 1.66
C GLY A 40 -2.51 -9.70 2.98
N GLU A 41 -1.73 -8.66 3.30
CA GLU A 41 -1.77 -7.93 4.58
C GLU A 41 -1.71 -6.42 4.36
N SER A 42 -2.18 -5.64 5.34
CA SER A 42 -2.16 -4.17 5.27
C SER A 42 -0.84 -3.62 5.81
N PRO A 43 -0.17 -2.67 5.13
CA PRO A 43 1.14 -2.14 5.56
C PRO A 43 1.06 -1.27 6.82
N PHE A 44 -0.12 -0.78 7.19
CA PHE A 44 -0.30 0.18 8.29
C PHE A 44 -1.22 -0.31 9.40
N GLN A 45 -1.87 -1.47 9.24
CA GLN A 45 -2.81 -1.99 10.22
C GLN A 45 -2.10 -2.24 11.56
N GLY A 46 -2.54 -1.53 12.59
CA GLY A 46 -2.16 -1.77 13.99
C GLY A 46 -3.23 -2.56 14.74
N ASP A 47 -3.04 -2.71 16.05
CA ASP A 47 -3.98 -3.42 16.94
C ASP A 47 -5.33 -2.68 17.08
N ASN A 48 -5.34 -1.37 16.78
CA ASN A 48 -6.53 -0.52 16.81
C ASN A 48 -6.42 0.64 15.82
N ASP A 49 -7.53 1.37 15.65
CA ASP A 49 -7.62 2.51 14.72
C ASP A 49 -6.61 3.61 15.04
N MET A 50 -6.37 3.90 16.32
CA MET A 50 -5.41 4.94 16.73
C MET A 50 -3.98 4.57 16.36
N GLU A 51 -3.60 3.31 16.53
CA GLU A 51 -2.30 2.82 16.09
C GLU A 51 -2.18 2.81 14.57
N THR A 52 -3.25 2.40 13.87
CA THR A 52 -3.30 2.42 12.39
C THR A 52 -3.10 3.84 11.85
N LEU A 53 -3.82 4.82 12.41
CA LEU A 53 -3.67 6.23 12.05
C LEU A 53 -2.27 6.78 12.41
N SER A 54 -1.70 6.35 13.53
CA SER A 54 -0.33 6.69 13.92
C SER A 54 0.69 6.16 12.90
N ASN A 55 0.56 4.89 12.49
CA ASN A 55 1.41 4.26 11.46
C ASN A 55 1.34 5.02 10.14
N ILE A 56 0.13 5.35 9.67
CA ILE A 56 -0.09 6.14 8.45
C ILE A 56 0.58 7.51 8.58
N THR A 57 0.30 8.25 9.65
CA THR A 57 0.83 9.61 9.86
C THR A 57 2.36 9.62 9.97
N ALA A 58 2.94 8.57 10.55
CA ALA A 58 4.39 8.38 10.61
C ALA A 58 5.00 7.81 9.33
N ALA A 59 4.18 7.33 8.39
CA ALA A 59 4.58 6.47 7.27
C ALA A 59 5.47 5.30 7.76
N ARG A 60 5.05 4.67 8.85
CA ARG A 60 5.76 3.53 9.48
C ARG A 60 5.21 2.23 8.91
N TRP A 61 6.02 1.59 8.07
CA TRP A 61 5.76 0.30 7.43
C TRP A 61 7.10 -0.33 7.02
N ASP A 62 7.10 -1.63 6.77
CA ASP A 62 8.26 -2.38 6.29
C ASP A 62 7.84 -3.57 5.40
N PHE A 63 8.82 -4.31 4.86
CA PHE A 63 8.58 -5.55 4.15
C PHE A 63 8.87 -6.72 5.07
N GLU A 64 7.83 -7.38 5.57
CA GLU A 64 8.00 -8.57 6.40
C GLU A 64 8.72 -9.69 5.64
N GLU A 65 9.80 -10.21 6.21
CA GLU A 65 10.71 -11.15 5.54
C GLU A 65 10.00 -12.44 5.12
N GLU A 66 9.14 -13.00 5.99
CA GLU A 66 8.38 -14.22 5.68
C GLU A 66 7.50 -14.02 4.44
N THR A 67 6.89 -12.85 4.31
CA THR A 67 5.90 -12.54 3.29
C THR A 67 6.51 -12.05 1.98
N PHE A 68 7.61 -11.30 2.08
CA PHE A 68 8.27 -10.66 0.95
C PHE A 68 9.56 -11.35 0.50
N SER A 69 9.97 -12.46 1.12
CA SER A 69 11.16 -13.24 0.71
C SER A 69 11.13 -13.63 -0.77
N GLU A 70 9.96 -13.96 -1.28
CA GLU A 70 9.75 -14.43 -2.65
C GLU A 70 9.31 -13.34 -3.64
N ILE A 71 9.14 -12.10 -3.16
CA ILE A 71 8.68 -10.96 -3.96
C ILE A 71 9.88 -10.24 -4.58
N SER A 72 9.80 -9.89 -5.86
CA SER A 72 10.91 -9.30 -6.60
C SER A 72 11.33 -7.94 -6.01
N GLN A 73 12.63 -7.64 -6.09
CA GLN A 73 13.15 -6.36 -5.61
C GLN A 73 12.52 -5.17 -6.35
N GLN A 74 12.17 -5.33 -7.64
CA GLN A 74 11.48 -4.28 -8.40
C GLN A 74 10.07 -4.00 -7.87
N ALA A 75 9.35 -5.02 -7.38
CA ALA A 75 8.03 -4.82 -6.77
C ALA A 75 8.14 -4.05 -5.45
N LYS A 76 9.14 -4.43 -4.63
CA LYS A 76 9.44 -3.74 -3.37
C LYS A 76 9.81 -2.27 -3.61
N ASP A 77 10.70 -2.03 -4.58
CA ASP A 77 11.10 -0.67 -4.97
C ASP A 77 9.91 0.16 -5.45
N PHE A 78 9.02 -0.41 -6.27
CA PHE A 78 7.80 0.25 -6.73
C PHE A 78 6.91 0.69 -5.55
N ILE A 79 6.66 -0.21 -4.59
CA ILE A 79 5.88 0.11 -3.39
C ILE A 79 6.56 1.20 -2.57
N SER A 80 7.88 1.11 -2.37
CA SER A 80 8.66 2.12 -1.63
C SER A 80 8.56 3.52 -2.25
N GLN A 81 8.57 3.63 -3.57
CA GLN A 81 8.43 4.93 -4.24
C GLN A 81 7.00 5.50 -4.17
N LEU A 82 5.99 4.65 -3.98
CA LEU A 82 4.59 5.08 -3.79
C LEU A 82 4.26 5.47 -2.34
N LEU A 83 4.81 4.72 -1.36
CA LEU A 83 4.57 4.92 0.06
C LEU A 83 5.56 5.92 0.70
N GLN A 84 5.79 7.05 0.01
CA GLN A 84 6.57 8.15 0.55
C GLN A 84 5.67 9.07 1.39
N LYS A 85 6.13 9.48 2.57
CA LYS A 85 5.35 10.38 3.44
C LYS A 85 5.06 11.71 2.75
N ASP A 86 6.10 12.33 2.20
CA ASP A 86 5.99 13.59 1.47
C ASP A 86 5.40 13.34 0.07
N PRO A 87 4.21 13.88 -0.25
CA PRO A 87 3.56 13.69 -1.55
C PRO A 87 4.45 14.09 -2.73
N ARG A 88 5.35 15.06 -2.55
CA ARG A 88 6.26 15.56 -3.60
C ARG A 88 7.34 14.55 -4.01
N HIS A 89 7.64 13.59 -3.15
CA HIS A 89 8.59 12.51 -3.42
C HIS A 89 7.90 11.24 -3.91
N ARG A 90 6.56 11.18 -3.92
CA ARG A 90 5.83 10.01 -4.40
C ARG A 90 5.96 9.88 -5.91
N LEU A 91 6.07 8.63 -6.35
CA LEU A 91 6.02 8.27 -7.76
C LEU A 91 4.68 8.72 -8.35
N SER A 92 4.74 9.55 -9.39
CA SER A 92 3.55 9.98 -10.13
C SER A 92 2.93 8.83 -10.92
N SER A 93 1.68 8.95 -11.35
CA SER A 93 1.02 7.94 -12.20
C SER A 93 1.78 7.68 -13.51
N THR A 94 2.31 8.73 -14.14
CA THR A 94 3.13 8.61 -15.35
C THR A 94 4.47 7.95 -15.06
N GLY A 95 5.13 8.27 -13.95
CA GLY A 95 6.35 7.62 -13.51
C GLY A 95 6.12 6.15 -13.15
N ALA A 96 4.99 5.84 -12.51
CA ALA A 96 4.60 4.49 -12.14
C ALA A 96 4.42 3.60 -13.36
N LEU A 97 3.75 4.09 -14.40
CA LEU A 97 3.61 3.35 -15.66
C LEU A 97 4.97 3.04 -16.30
N LEU A 98 5.96 3.91 -16.16
CA LEU A 98 7.32 3.71 -16.69
C LEU A 98 8.23 2.90 -15.76
N HIS A 99 7.77 2.54 -14.57
CA HIS A 99 8.58 1.84 -13.60
C HIS A 99 8.99 0.45 -14.12
N PRO A 100 10.25 0.02 -13.92
CA PRO A 100 10.74 -1.27 -14.44
C PRO A 100 9.87 -2.47 -14.06
N TRP A 101 9.22 -2.43 -12.89
CA TRP A 101 8.31 -3.49 -12.44
C TRP A 101 7.07 -3.65 -13.35
N LEU A 102 6.47 -2.56 -13.83
CA LEU A 102 5.30 -2.60 -14.72
C LEU A 102 5.69 -2.75 -16.20
N GLN A 103 6.92 -2.37 -16.55
CA GLN A 103 7.47 -2.51 -17.89
C GLN A 103 8.01 -3.92 -18.21
N GLN A 104 8.01 -4.84 -17.24
CA GLN A 104 8.50 -6.20 -17.48
C GLN A 104 7.58 -6.91 -18.49
N PRO A 105 8.15 -7.63 -19.47
CA PRO A 105 7.36 -8.52 -20.31
C PRO A 105 6.68 -9.56 -19.43
N GLN A 106 5.40 -9.84 -19.72
CA GLN A 106 4.63 -10.83 -18.98
C GLN A 106 5.39 -12.17 -19.03
N PRO A 107 5.71 -12.77 -17.86
CA PRO A 107 6.40 -14.04 -17.85
C PRO A 107 5.53 -15.10 -18.53
N SER A 108 6.16 -15.99 -19.30
CA SER A 108 5.47 -17.12 -19.96
C SER A 108 4.76 -18.04 -18.96
N SER A 109 5.21 -18.03 -17.70
CA SER A 109 4.61 -18.75 -16.57
C SER A 109 4.55 -17.81 -15.35
N PRO A 110 3.42 -17.13 -15.08
CA PRO A 110 3.31 -16.26 -13.92
C PRO A 110 3.36 -17.08 -12.62
N LYS A 111 4.15 -16.60 -11.66
CA LYS A 111 4.16 -17.17 -10.31
C LYS A 111 2.81 -16.91 -9.65
N VAL A 112 2.15 -17.98 -9.20
CA VAL A 112 0.89 -17.87 -8.47
C VAL A 112 1.21 -17.70 -6.99
N LEU A 113 0.89 -16.52 -6.45
CA LEU A 113 0.99 -16.27 -5.01
C LEU A 113 -0.12 -17.01 -4.25
N SER A 114 0.18 -17.45 -3.03
CA SER A 114 -0.83 -18.07 -2.17
C SER A 114 -1.97 -17.08 -1.92
N LYS A 115 -3.20 -17.53 -2.17
CA LYS A 115 -4.41 -16.75 -1.91
C LYS A 115 -4.88 -16.86 -0.45
N GLU A 116 -4.14 -17.55 0.40
CA GLU A 116 -4.56 -17.79 1.79
C GLU A 116 -4.62 -16.49 2.59
N ARG A 117 -3.52 -15.73 2.61
CA ARG A 117 -3.43 -14.47 3.37
C ARG A 117 -4.44 -13.43 2.87
N ILE A 118 -4.57 -13.26 1.55
CA ILE A 118 -5.58 -12.33 1.00
C ILE A 118 -7.01 -12.77 1.30
N ARG A 119 -7.31 -14.07 1.35
CA ARG A 119 -8.63 -14.56 1.80
C ARG A 119 -8.86 -14.26 3.28
N GLN A 120 -7.86 -14.44 4.13
CA GLN A 120 -7.95 -14.09 5.55
C GLN A 120 -8.18 -12.59 5.74
N PHE A 121 -7.44 -11.75 5.01
CA PHE A 121 -7.63 -10.31 4.98
C PHE A 121 -9.06 -9.91 4.59
N LEU A 122 -9.58 -10.46 3.49
CA LEU A 122 -10.97 -10.21 3.06
C LEU A 122 -12.01 -10.73 4.06
N ALA A 123 -11.74 -11.89 4.68
CA ALA A 123 -12.64 -12.48 5.67
C ALA A 123 -12.75 -11.62 6.92
N ARG A 124 -11.64 -11.06 7.43
CA ARG A 124 -11.63 -10.13 8.57
C ARG A 124 -12.53 -8.92 8.30
N ARG A 125 -12.51 -8.38 7.07
CA ARG A 125 -13.30 -7.20 6.67
C ARG A 125 -14.79 -7.49 6.44
N LYS A 126 -15.18 -8.73 6.20
CA LYS A 126 -16.60 -9.09 6.00
C LYS A 126 -17.42 -8.97 7.30
N TRP A 127 -16.76 -8.94 8.45
CA TRP A 127 -17.39 -8.95 9.78
C TRP A 127 -17.08 -7.70 10.61
N GLN A 128 -16.54 -6.66 9.99
CA GLN A 128 -16.45 -5.30 10.53
C GLN A 128 -17.56 -4.44 9.94
#